data_AF-A0AAU8FWI8-F1
#
_entry.id   AF-A0AAU8FWI8-F1
#
_cell.length_a   1.000
_cell.length_b   1.000
_cell.length_c   1.000
_cell.angle_alpha   90.00
_cell.angle_beta   90.00
_cell.angle_gamma   90.00
#
_symmetry.space_group_name_H-M   'P 1'
#
loop_
_entity.id
_entity.type
_entity.pdbx_description
1 polymer ?
#
loop_
_entity_poly.entity_id
_entity_poly.type
_entity_poly.pdbx_seq_one_letter_code
_entity_poly.pdbx_strand_id
1 'polypeptide(L)'
;MTATLDVVDVAQTIPLDARLRAPWSWESTPEHAFEELGTIQWGEASYDFNQTAVFRHKDTGTLFIASDSGCSCPSPFEDTTVRDATVIHHLRDFDAVIDGQRNSEWAWERERATYPPTVDSIARVRKAVEEALRR
;
A
#
# COMPACT_ATOMS: atom_id res chain seq x y z
N MET A 1 26.14 -33.46 -36.22
CA MET A 1 24.99 -32.56 -36.49
C MET A 1 24.44 -32.15 -35.14
N THR A 2 24.67 -30.90 -34.78
CA THR A 2 24.44 -30.34 -33.44
C THR A 2 22.97 -29.93 -33.33
N ALA A 3 22.24 -30.45 -32.35
CA ALA A 3 20.87 -30.03 -32.07
C ALA A 3 20.91 -28.81 -31.14
N THR A 4 20.39 -27.69 -31.64
CA THR A 4 20.18 -26.44 -30.91
C THR A 4 19.02 -26.63 -29.93
N LEU A 5 19.25 -26.32 -28.64
CA LEU A 5 18.19 -26.19 -27.64
C LEU A 5 17.55 -24.81 -27.81
N ASP A 6 16.31 -24.77 -28.30
CA ASP A 6 15.47 -23.58 -28.26
C ASP A 6 15.03 -23.33 -26.82
N VAL A 7 15.47 -22.19 -26.28
CA VAL A 7 14.99 -21.66 -25.00
C VAL A 7 13.61 -21.07 -25.27
N VAL A 8 12.56 -21.77 -24.87
CA VAL A 8 11.20 -21.22 -24.90
C VAL A 8 11.07 -20.27 -23.71
N ASP A 9 11.26 -18.99 -23.99
CA ASP A 9 10.86 -17.88 -23.12
C ASP A 9 9.33 -17.89 -23.01
N VAL A 10 8.82 -18.51 -21.95
CA VAL A 10 7.40 -18.46 -21.60
C VAL A 10 7.20 -17.41 -20.51
N ALA A 11 7.41 -16.14 -20.86
CA ALA A 11 6.78 -15.04 -20.14
C ALA A 11 5.26 -15.15 -20.33
N GLN A 12 4.61 -15.94 -19.47
CA GLN A 12 3.16 -16.05 -19.42
C GLN A 12 2.57 -14.69 -19.04
N THR A 13 1.96 -14.03 -20.03
CA THR A 13 1.13 -12.85 -19.89
C THR A 13 -0.14 -13.22 -19.13
N ILE A 14 -0.04 -13.28 -17.79
CA ILE A 14 -1.21 -13.23 -16.93
C ILE A 14 -1.87 -11.86 -17.18
N PRO A 15 -3.15 -11.82 -17.60
CA PRO A 15 -3.80 -10.57 -17.88
C PRO A 15 -3.89 -9.72 -16.59
N LEU A 16 -3.67 -8.41 -16.74
CA LEU A 16 -3.51 -7.45 -15.65
C LEU A 16 -4.67 -7.49 -14.64
N ASP A 17 -5.86 -7.88 -15.09
CA ASP A 17 -7.08 -7.98 -14.29
C ASP A 17 -7.10 -9.16 -13.31
N ALA A 18 -6.32 -10.21 -13.55
CA ALA A 18 -6.20 -11.36 -12.65
C ALA A 18 -5.23 -11.10 -11.49
N ARG A 19 -4.18 -10.29 -11.71
CA ARG A 19 -3.22 -9.88 -10.66
C ARG A 19 -3.81 -8.91 -9.64
N LEU A 20 -4.84 -8.18 -10.04
CA LEU A 20 -5.59 -7.23 -9.20
C LEU A 20 -6.70 -7.89 -8.35
N ARG A 21 -6.75 -9.22 -8.25
CA ARG A 21 -7.79 -9.95 -7.50
C ARG A 21 -7.26 -10.79 -6.34
N ALA A 22 -5.96 -10.79 -6.08
CA ALA A 22 -5.40 -11.56 -4.97
C ALA A 22 -5.63 -10.81 -3.64
N PRO A 23 -6.10 -11.51 -2.58
CA PRO A 23 -6.06 -11.00 -1.22
C PRO A 23 -4.61 -10.84 -0.75
N TRP A 24 -4.39 -10.00 0.25
CA TRP A 24 -3.07 -9.57 0.74
C TRP A 24 -2.41 -10.55 1.72
N SER A 25 -2.87 -11.81 1.79
CA SER A 25 -2.39 -12.79 2.77
C SER A 25 -0.93 -13.19 2.54
N TRP A 26 -0.21 -13.46 3.62
CA TRP A 26 1.26 -13.48 3.73
C TRP A 26 1.93 -14.87 3.57
N GLU A 27 1.18 -15.94 3.28
CA GLU A 27 1.76 -17.30 3.28
C GLU A 27 1.64 -18.09 1.97
N SER A 28 0.96 -17.61 0.93
CA SER A 28 1.05 -18.20 -0.42
C SER A 28 0.25 -17.38 -1.46
N THR A 29 0.84 -17.13 -2.65
CA THR A 29 0.26 -16.53 -3.88
C THR A 29 0.30 -14.97 -4.01
N PRO A 30 0.40 -14.38 -5.23
CA PRO A 30 0.78 -13.00 -5.66
C PRO A 30 1.41 -11.95 -4.72
N GLU A 31 1.81 -12.32 -3.51
CA GLU A 31 2.06 -11.46 -2.35
C GLU A 31 3.40 -10.72 -2.40
N HIS A 32 4.17 -10.91 -3.48
CA HIS A 32 5.33 -10.07 -3.81
C HIS A 32 5.05 -9.10 -4.95
N ALA A 33 3.84 -9.05 -5.52
CA ALA A 33 3.53 -8.13 -6.61
C ALA A 33 3.66 -6.66 -6.17
N PHE A 34 3.58 -6.41 -4.86
CA PHE A 34 3.68 -5.09 -4.29
C PHE A 34 4.93 -4.95 -3.42
N GLU A 35 5.44 -3.74 -3.34
CA GLU A 35 6.38 -3.32 -2.31
C GLU A 35 5.76 -2.17 -1.51
N GLU A 36 5.91 -2.22 -0.20
CA GLU A 36 5.52 -1.12 0.67
C GLU A 36 6.55 0.02 0.56
N LEU A 37 6.08 1.23 0.24
CA LEU A 37 6.89 2.44 0.25
C LEU A 37 6.91 3.12 1.63
N GLY A 38 5.91 2.81 2.45
CA GLY A 38 5.90 3.07 3.88
C GLY A 38 4.50 3.14 4.47
N THR A 39 4.47 3.21 5.79
CA THR A 39 3.26 3.20 6.60
C THR A 39 3.21 4.39 7.55
N ILE A 40 2.00 4.92 7.73
CA ILE A 40 1.64 6.00 8.65
C ILE A 40 0.77 5.39 9.73
N GLN A 41 1.22 5.47 10.98
CA GLN A 41 0.47 5.04 12.14
C GLN A 41 -0.31 6.23 12.72
N TRP A 42 -1.63 6.08 12.87
CA TRP A 42 -2.55 7.11 13.37
C TRP A 42 -2.84 7.02 14.87
N GLY A 43 -2.20 6.10 15.60
CA GLY A 43 -2.31 5.99 17.06
C GLY A 43 -1.34 5.01 17.71
N GLU A 44 -1.24 5.04 19.04
CA GLU A 44 -0.23 4.30 19.82
C GLU A 44 -0.75 3.03 20.51
N ALA A 45 -1.94 2.55 20.18
CA ALA A 45 -2.53 1.41 20.90
C ALA A 45 -1.72 0.13 20.66
N SER A 46 -1.26 -0.53 21.72
CA SER A 46 -0.42 -1.73 21.61
C SER A 46 -1.17 -2.97 21.12
N TYR A 47 -2.50 -2.92 21.04
CA TYR A 47 -3.37 -4.02 20.64
C TYR A 47 -4.31 -3.67 19.47
N ASP A 48 -4.28 -2.42 19.00
CA ASP A 48 -5.08 -1.96 17.86
C ASP A 48 -4.17 -1.28 16.84
N PHE A 49 -4.44 -1.50 15.56
CA PHE A 49 -3.83 -0.73 14.49
C PHE A 49 -4.83 0.29 13.95
N ASN A 50 -4.31 1.44 13.57
CA ASN A 50 -4.98 2.38 12.68
C ASN A 50 -3.86 2.95 11.82
N GLN A 51 -3.79 2.50 10.57
CA GLN A 51 -2.66 2.83 9.72
C GLN A 51 -3.06 3.03 8.27
N THR A 52 -2.31 3.90 7.60
CA THR A 52 -2.39 4.11 6.15
C THR A 52 -1.05 3.72 5.54
N ALA A 53 -1.06 2.87 4.53
CA ALA A 53 0.15 2.40 3.88
C ALA A 53 0.10 2.61 2.37
N VAL A 54 1.27 2.86 1.78
CA VAL A 54 1.45 3.06 0.35
C VAL A 54 2.21 1.89 -0.24
N PHE A 55 1.70 1.39 -1.36
CA PHE A 55 2.24 0.23 -2.04
C PHE A 55 2.50 0.54 -3.50
N ARG A 56 3.58 0.00 -4.05
CA ARG A 56 3.89 0.05 -5.49
C ARG A 56 3.78 -1.34 -6.08
N HIS A 57 3.02 -1.49 -7.15
CA HIS A 57 3.04 -2.71 -7.94
C HIS A 57 4.36 -2.80 -8.70
N LYS A 58 5.15 -3.85 -8.47
CA LYS A 58 6.51 -4.01 -8.99
C LYS A 58 6.58 -4.05 -10.52
N ASP A 59 5.60 -4.69 -11.17
CA ASP A 59 5.61 -4.80 -12.64
C ASP A 59 5.17 -3.52 -13.37
N THR A 60 4.19 -2.79 -12.82
CA THR A 60 3.56 -1.65 -13.52
C THR A 60 4.01 -0.30 -12.98
N GLY A 61 4.66 -0.27 -11.82
CA GLY A 61 4.98 0.95 -11.09
C GLY A 61 3.76 1.67 -10.49
N THR A 62 2.55 1.12 -10.66
CA THR A 62 1.32 1.77 -10.17
C THR A 62 1.34 1.85 -8.65
N LEU A 63 1.00 3.04 -8.15
CA LEU A 63 0.96 3.33 -6.72
C LEU A 63 -0.47 3.19 -6.18
N PHE A 64 -0.57 2.60 -5.01
CA PHE A 64 -1.81 2.38 -4.28
C PHE A 64 -1.66 2.88 -2.84
N ILE A 65 -2.73 3.41 -2.28
CA ILE A 65 -2.82 3.77 -0.86
C ILE A 65 -4.06 3.14 -0.26
N ALA A 66 -3.89 2.51 0.89
CA ALA A 66 -4.97 1.87 1.63
C ALA A 66 -4.87 2.27 3.10
N SER A 67 -6.03 2.32 3.76
CA SER A 67 -6.13 2.51 5.20
C SER A 67 -6.81 1.31 5.82
N ASP A 68 -6.32 0.88 6.96
CA ASP A 68 -6.92 -0.21 7.71
C ASP A 68 -6.86 0.07 9.21
N SER A 69 -7.87 -0.39 9.93
CA SER A 69 -7.98 -0.26 11.37
C SER A 69 -8.68 -1.46 12.00
N GLY A 70 -8.20 -1.87 13.16
CA GLY A 70 -8.70 -3.06 13.81
C GLY A 70 -7.89 -3.46 15.02
N CYS A 71 -8.33 -4.52 15.68
CA CYS A 71 -7.57 -5.18 16.73
C CYS A 71 -6.54 -6.12 16.10
N SER A 72 -5.42 -6.36 16.78
CA SER A 72 -4.22 -7.08 16.30
C SER A 72 -4.41 -8.47 15.68
N CYS A 73 -5.62 -9.04 15.71
CA CYS A 73 -6.01 -10.25 14.98
C CYS A 73 -7.38 -9.99 14.34
N PRO A 74 -7.48 -9.81 13.01
CA PRO A 74 -6.52 -10.15 11.95
C PRO A 74 -5.26 -9.26 11.88
N SER A 75 -4.27 -9.70 11.10
CA SER A 75 -3.11 -8.83 10.80
C SER A 75 -3.57 -7.63 9.96
N PRO A 76 -2.91 -6.47 10.07
CA PRO A 76 -3.28 -5.32 9.25
C PRO A 76 -3.23 -5.65 7.75
N PHE A 77 -4.23 -5.18 7.03
CA PHE A 77 -4.45 -5.37 5.60
C PHE A 77 -4.72 -6.81 5.15
N GLU A 78 -4.89 -7.78 6.06
CA GLU A 78 -5.08 -9.20 5.72
C GLU A 78 -6.26 -9.45 4.76
N ASP A 79 -7.34 -8.68 4.91
CA ASP A 79 -8.55 -8.74 4.06
C ASP A 79 -8.64 -7.60 3.01
N THR A 80 -7.64 -6.73 2.95
CA THR A 80 -7.63 -5.63 1.96
C THR A 80 -7.37 -6.20 0.57
N THR A 81 -7.89 -5.57 -0.47
CA THR A 81 -7.53 -5.83 -1.87
C THR A 81 -7.23 -4.52 -2.58
N VAL A 82 -6.68 -4.57 -3.80
CA VAL A 82 -6.50 -3.34 -4.62
C VAL A 82 -7.81 -2.62 -4.93
N ARG A 83 -8.97 -3.27 -4.77
CA ARG A 83 -10.29 -2.64 -4.94
C ARG A 83 -10.66 -1.74 -3.76
N ASP A 84 -10.06 -2.01 -2.61
CA ASP A 84 -10.25 -1.26 -1.37
C ASP A 84 -9.20 -0.14 -1.24
N ALA A 85 -8.22 -0.10 -2.16
CA ALA A 85 -7.17 0.90 -2.23
C ALA A 85 -7.52 2.01 -3.24
N THR A 86 -6.98 3.21 -3.00
CA THR A 86 -6.99 4.33 -3.94
C THR A 86 -5.73 4.30 -4.80
N VAL A 87 -5.87 4.46 -6.12
CA VAL A 87 -4.72 4.62 -7.02
C VAL A 87 -4.17 6.04 -6.90
N ILE A 88 -2.85 6.18 -6.77
CA ILE A 88 -2.18 7.48 -6.75
C ILE A 88 -1.62 7.78 -8.15
N HIS A 89 -2.21 8.77 -8.83
CA HIS A 89 -1.70 9.31 -10.10
C HIS A 89 -0.89 10.59 -9.89
N HIS A 90 -1.23 11.33 -8.86
CA HIS A 90 -0.61 12.61 -8.51
C HIS A 90 -0.42 12.71 -7.00
N LEU A 91 0.53 13.52 -6.57
CA LEU A 91 0.79 13.73 -5.14
C LEU A 91 -0.43 14.26 -4.37
N ARG A 92 -1.33 14.99 -5.05
CA ARG A 92 -2.61 15.44 -4.47
C ARG A 92 -3.55 14.30 -4.10
N ASP A 93 -3.45 13.13 -4.74
CA ASP A 93 -4.30 11.98 -4.45
C ASP A 93 -3.88 11.37 -3.10
N PHE A 94 -2.57 11.32 -2.85
CA PHE A 94 -2.01 11.02 -1.53
C PHE A 94 -2.46 12.05 -0.49
N ASP A 95 -2.25 13.35 -0.77
CA ASP A 95 -2.60 14.43 0.16
C ASP A 95 -4.10 14.38 0.53
N ALA A 96 -4.99 14.08 -0.42
CA ALA A 96 -6.42 13.94 -0.18
C ALA A 96 -6.78 12.79 0.79
N VAL A 97 -6.13 11.63 0.67
CA VAL A 97 -6.35 10.49 1.58
C VAL A 97 -5.83 10.82 2.99
N ILE A 98 -4.65 11.44 3.09
CA ILE A 98 -4.08 11.87 4.37
C ILE A 98 -4.95 12.92 5.05
N ASP A 99 -5.41 13.94 4.31
CA ASP A 99 -6.31 14.95 4.85
C ASP A 99 -7.66 14.35 5.26
N GLY A 100 -8.17 13.37 4.52
CA GLY A 100 -9.36 12.61 4.91
C GLY A 100 -9.19 11.92 6.27
N GLN A 101 -8.05 11.26 6.49
CA GLN A 101 -7.74 10.60 7.76
C GLN A 101 -7.51 11.59 8.91
N ARG A 102 -6.76 12.68 8.66
CA ARG A 102 -6.52 13.73 9.68
C ARG A 102 -7.82 14.39 10.15
N ASN A 103 -8.80 14.48 9.27
CA ASN A 103 -10.09 15.10 9.53
C ASN A 103 -11.18 14.09 9.91
N SER A 104 -10.83 12.84 10.25
CA SER A 104 -11.81 11.85 10.70
C SER A 104 -12.63 12.39 11.90
N GLU A 105 -13.91 12.03 11.94
CA GLU A 105 -14.88 12.64 12.86
C GLU A 105 -14.61 12.29 14.34
N TRP A 106 -13.83 11.24 14.60
CA TRP A 106 -13.49 10.77 15.94
C TRP A 106 -12.51 11.76 16.60
N ALA A 107 -13.02 12.53 17.56
CA ALA A 107 -12.28 13.61 18.21
C ALA A 107 -10.94 13.16 18.86
N TRP A 108 -10.81 11.90 19.25
CA TRP A 108 -9.59 11.32 19.83
C TRP A 108 -8.53 10.91 18.78
N GLU A 109 -8.90 10.80 17.50
CA GLU A 109 -7.97 10.57 16.39
C GLU A 109 -7.33 11.88 15.92
N ARG A 110 -8.06 13.01 15.99
CA ARG A 110 -7.54 14.33 15.60
C ARG A 110 -6.34 14.79 16.44
N GLU A 111 -6.34 14.49 17.75
CA GLU A 111 -5.21 14.81 18.63
C GLU A 111 -3.98 13.96 18.26
N ARG A 112 -4.19 12.69 17.89
CA ARG A 112 -3.15 11.77 17.41
C ARG A 112 -2.65 12.09 16.01
N ALA A 113 -3.48 12.67 15.14
CA ALA A 113 -3.06 13.14 13.81
C ALA A 113 -2.02 14.28 13.86
N THR A 114 -1.84 14.92 15.03
CA THR A 114 -0.78 15.90 15.29
C THR A 114 0.38 15.34 16.09
N TYR A 115 0.36 14.04 16.41
CA TYR A 115 1.43 13.38 17.13
C TYR A 115 2.72 13.39 16.29
N PRO A 116 3.87 13.86 16.84
CA PRO A 116 5.07 14.08 16.02
C PRO A 116 5.53 12.85 15.22
N PRO A 117 5.52 11.62 15.77
CA PRO A 117 5.81 10.42 14.99
C PRO A 117 4.88 10.20 13.78
N THR A 118 3.60 10.52 13.90
CA THR A 118 2.63 10.47 12.80
C THR A 118 2.97 11.51 11.74
N VAL A 119 3.21 12.76 12.14
CA VAL A 119 3.61 13.85 11.22
C VAL A 119 4.91 13.53 10.47
N ASP A 120 5.91 13.02 11.18
CA ASP A 120 7.18 12.62 10.57
C ASP A 120 7.00 11.44 9.60
N SER A 121 6.14 10.47 9.95
CA SER A 121 5.81 9.37 9.04
C SER A 121 5.10 9.85 7.78
N ILE A 122 4.15 10.80 7.89
CA ILE A 122 3.49 11.43 6.75
C ILE A 122 4.53 12.09 5.85
N ALA A 123 5.44 12.89 6.40
CA ALA A 123 6.47 13.57 5.62
C ALA A 123 7.40 12.59 4.89
N ARG A 124 7.81 11.50 5.56
CA ARG A 124 8.64 10.45 4.95
C ARG A 124 7.92 9.73 3.80
N VAL A 125 6.70 9.26 4.05
CA VAL A 125 5.92 8.53 3.04
C VAL A 125 5.57 9.43 1.85
N ARG A 126 5.19 10.69 2.12
CA ARG A 126 4.92 11.68 1.06
C ARG A 126 6.11 11.88 0.14
N LYS A 127 7.32 12.00 0.70
CA LYS A 127 8.56 12.11 -0.08
C LYS A 127 8.80 10.86 -0.94
N ALA A 128 8.58 9.66 -0.38
CA ALA A 128 8.71 8.40 -1.13
C ALA A 128 7.72 8.33 -2.32
N VAL A 129 6.47 8.76 -2.12
CA VAL A 129 5.46 8.86 -3.18
C VAL A 129 5.91 9.84 -4.26
N GLU A 130 6.37 11.03 -3.87
CA GLU A 130 6.84 12.04 -4.82
C GLU A 130 8.02 11.54 -5.67
N GLU A 131 8.97 10.84 -5.07
CA GLU A 131 10.09 10.23 -5.79
C GLU A 131 9.64 9.09 -6.71
N ALA A 132 8.66 8.29 -6.29
CA ALA A 132 8.12 7.20 -7.09
C ALA A 132 7.32 7.69 -8.31
N LEU A 133 6.59 8.80 -8.18
CA LEU A 133 5.82 9.41 -9.28
C LEU A 133 6.69 10.07 -10.37
N ARG A 134 7.99 10.29 -10.11
CA ARG A 134 8.92 10.89 -11.08
C ARG A 134 9.62 9.87 -11.99
N ARG A 135 9.43 8.58 -11.74
CA ARG A 135 10.08 7.49 -12.49
C ARG A 135 9.20 7.04 -13.65
#